data_AF-A0A8T7MJ01-F1
#
_entry.id   AF-A0A8T7MJ01-F1
#
_cell.length_a   1.000
_cell.length_b   1.000
_cell.length_c   1.000
_cell.angle_alpha   90.00
_cell.angle_beta   90.00
_cell.angle_gamma   90.00
#
_symmetry.space_group_name_H-M   'P 1'
#
loop_
_entity.id
_entity.type
_entity.pdbx_description
1 polymer ?
#
loop_
_entity_poly.entity_id
_entity_poly.type
_entity_poly.pdbx_seq_one_letter_code
_entity_poly.pdbx_strand_id
1 'polypeptide(L)'
;MTTAIKGQVHWRTTGPYLANFAAKAGLFEEIRQFLQAYGQTGNLAQARQILIDGGLPQRSRVTRVNILDMINLRLIRWNPPAWILNDLVDFANSGQNESLQSALILHVARQDILLYDFIQQVLVPRWQSGDLSFGTSAMQRFLDEKLATHPEIEGWSASTKERLSQHFLSALRDYGLLTGKLTKRLVEPVVPEVVVQHLIKLLREEGIPDTDIIQHPDWKLWLWDEGRVRTVVNSLVGKFHE
;
A
#
# COMPACT_ATOMS: atom_id res chain seq x y z
N MET A 1 37.37 -16.93 -6.30
CA MET A 1 36.10 -16.54 -6.95
C MET A 1 35.26 -15.84 -5.90
N THR A 2 35.32 -14.52 -5.87
CA THR A 2 34.67 -13.69 -4.86
C THR A 2 33.22 -13.50 -5.30
N THR A 3 32.30 -14.24 -4.67
CA THR A 3 30.87 -14.04 -4.84
C THR A 3 30.54 -12.64 -4.34
N ALA A 4 30.24 -11.73 -5.28
CA ALA A 4 29.76 -10.40 -4.95
C ALA A 4 28.49 -10.54 -4.11
N ILE A 5 28.54 -10.06 -2.87
CA ILE A 5 27.36 -9.86 -2.04
C ILE A 5 26.51 -8.84 -2.80
N LYS A 6 25.41 -9.29 -3.44
CA LYS A 6 24.37 -8.38 -3.94
C LYS A 6 24.01 -7.48 -2.75
N GLY A 7 24.28 -6.18 -2.86
CA GLY A 7 23.80 -5.23 -1.85
C GLY A 7 22.31 -5.43 -1.66
N GLN A 8 21.86 -5.60 -0.40
CA GLN A 8 20.45 -5.80 -0.09
C GLN A 8 19.67 -4.64 -0.69
N VAL A 9 18.81 -4.95 -1.66
CA VAL A 9 17.96 -3.96 -2.30
C VAL A 9 16.81 -3.71 -1.34
N HIS A 10 16.70 -2.48 -0.85
CA HIS A 10 15.61 -2.10 0.05
C HIS A 10 14.61 -1.20 -0.68
N TRP A 11 13.49 -1.77 -1.12
CA TRP A 11 12.42 -1.06 -1.79
C TRP A 11 11.39 -0.55 -0.79
N ARG A 12 11.87 0.18 0.23
CA ARG A 12 11.04 0.84 1.23
C ARG A 12 11.54 2.26 1.46
N THR A 13 10.61 3.17 1.68
CA THR A 13 10.98 4.55 2.03
C THR A 13 11.54 4.60 3.46
N THR A 14 12.54 5.45 3.67
CA THR A 14 13.09 5.78 5.00
C THR A 14 13.03 7.29 5.20
N GLY A 15 13.12 7.74 6.45
CA GLY A 15 13.08 9.17 6.79
C GLY A 15 11.93 9.55 7.74
N PRO A 16 11.49 10.81 7.73
CA PRO A 16 10.48 11.31 8.65
C PRO A 16 9.07 10.87 8.23
N TYR A 17 8.11 11.01 9.14
CA TYR A 17 6.71 10.96 8.80
C TYR A 17 6.34 12.16 7.91
N LEU A 18 5.50 11.89 6.91
CA LEU A 18 5.00 12.90 5.99
C LEU A 18 3.49 12.86 5.95
N ALA A 19 2.85 14.03 5.90
CA ALA A 19 1.40 14.14 5.77
C ALA A 19 0.91 13.93 4.31
N ASN A 20 1.49 12.96 3.58
CA ASN A 20 1.22 12.75 2.14
C ASN A 20 -0.26 12.52 1.83
N PHE A 21 -0.97 11.84 2.73
CA PHE A 21 -2.41 11.60 2.58
C PHE A 21 -3.28 12.80 2.96
N ALA A 22 -2.75 13.87 3.58
CA ALA A 22 -3.55 15.06 3.86
C ALA A 22 -4.12 15.68 2.58
N ALA A 23 -3.41 15.57 1.45
CA ALA A 23 -3.86 16.12 0.16
C ALA A 23 -5.01 15.31 -0.47
N LYS A 24 -4.91 13.98 -0.49
CA LYS A 24 -5.85 13.06 -1.16
C LYS A 24 -5.95 11.71 -0.43
N ALA A 25 -7.14 11.10 -0.46
CA ALA A 25 -7.42 9.74 0.04
C ALA A 25 -6.85 8.64 -0.88
N GLY A 26 -7.48 7.47 -0.95
CA GLY A 26 -6.94 6.27 -1.63
C GLY A 26 -6.67 6.41 -3.12
N LEU A 27 -7.46 7.19 -3.87
CA LEU A 27 -7.33 7.33 -5.33
C LEU A 27 -7.41 5.98 -6.08
N PHE A 28 -8.20 5.03 -5.58
CA PHE A 28 -8.22 3.65 -6.07
C PHE A 28 -8.54 3.55 -7.57
N GLU A 29 -9.61 4.21 -8.03
CA GLU A 29 -10.00 4.19 -9.45
C GLU A 29 -9.02 4.97 -10.32
N GLU A 30 -8.48 6.09 -9.84
CA GLU A 30 -7.47 6.84 -10.60
C GLU A 30 -6.15 6.08 -10.73
N ILE A 31 -5.76 5.31 -9.70
CA ILE A 31 -4.62 4.38 -9.75
C ILE A 31 -4.89 3.28 -10.76
N ARG A 32 -6.09 2.67 -10.77
CA ARG A 32 -6.47 1.66 -11.77
C ARG A 32 -6.34 2.23 -13.19
N GLN A 33 -6.90 3.42 -13.43
CA GLN A 33 -6.81 4.10 -14.73
C GLN A 33 -5.36 4.41 -15.14
N PHE A 34 -4.51 4.80 -14.18
CA PHE A 34 -3.07 4.99 -14.40
C PHE A 34 -2.37 3.70 -14.82
N LEU A 35 -2.60 2.60 -14.10
CA LEU A 35 -2.00 1.32 -14.42
C LEU A 35 -2.48 0.83 -15.80
N GLN A 36 -3.78 0.94 -16.10
CA GLN A 36 -4.34 0.57 -17.40
C GLN A 36 -3.74 1.39 -18.54
N ALA A 37 -3.60 2.72 -18.37
CA ALA A 37 -2.95 3.57 -19.34
C ALA A 37 -1.48 3.19 -19.54
N TYR A 38 -0.76 2.89 -18.45
CA TYR A 38 0.62 2.39 -18.54
C TYR A 38 0.73 1.06 -19.27
N GLY A 39 -0.18 0.11 -19.01
CA GLY A 39 -0.21 -1.18 -19.70
C GLY A 39 -0.44 -1.05 -21.21
N GLN A 40 -1.21 -0.04 -21.65
CA GLN A 40 -1.45 0.24 -23.07
C GLN A 40 -0.27 0.93 -23.76
N THR A 41 0.43 1.83 -23.05
CA THR A 41 1.50 2.64 -23.66
C THR A 41 2.89 2.04 -23.48
N GLY A 42 3.10 1.21 -22.46
CA GLY A 42 4.43 0.78 -22.00
C GLY A 42 5.30 1.94 -21.49
N ASN A 43 4.74 3.14 -21.32
CA ASN A 43 5.49 4.36 -21.03
C ASN A 43 4.78 5.23 -19.99
N LEU A 44 5.44 5.44 -18.85
CA LEU A 44 4.90 6.21 -17.72
C LEU A 44 4.60 7.67 -18.07
N ALA A 45 5.45 8.32 -18.87
CA ALA A 45 5.25 9.71 -19.27
C ALA A 45 4.06 9.84 -20.22
N GLN A 46 3.92 8.92 -21.18
CA GLN A 46 2.79 8.89 -22.10
C GLN A 46 1.48 8.57 -21.37
N ALA A 47 1.48 7.58 -20.47
CA ALA A 47 0.32 7.25 -19.64
C ALA A 47 -0.14 8.46 -18.81
N ARG A 48 0.82 9.14 -18.17
CA ARG A 48 0.56 10.38 -17.43
C ARG A 48 -0.05 11.46 -18.34
N GLN A 49 0.49 11.66 -19.53
CA GLN A 49 0.01 12.70 -20.45
C GLN A 49 -1.42 12.44 -20.92
N ILE A 50 -1.74 11.21 -21.33
CA ILE A 50 -3.11 10.80 -21.74
C ILE A 50 -4.11 11.09 -20.62
N LEU A 51 -3.74 10.78 -19.37
CA LEU A 51 -4.60 11.02 -18.21
C LEU A 51 -4.77 12.51 -17.90
N ILE A 52 -3.72 13.33 -18.07
CA ILE A 52 -3.82 14.80 -17.96
C ILE A 52 -4.73 15.38 -19.04
N ASP A 53 -4.72 14.80 -20.25
CA ASP A 53 -5.42 15.33 -21.42
C ASP A 53 -6.85 14.79 -21.58
N GLY A 54 -7.41 14.22 -20.50
CA GLY A 54 -8.84 13.88 -20.42
C GLY A 54 -9.12 12.41 -20.09
N GLY A 55 -8.09 11.59 -19.90
CA GLY A 55 -8.28 10.19 -19.51
C GLY A 55 -8.80 9.99 -18.07
N LEU A 56 -8.61 10.96 -17.17
CA LEU A 56 -9.26 10.96 -15.86
C LEU A 56 -10.59 11.75 -15.88
N PRO A 57 -11.60 11.35 -15.09
CA PRO A 57 -12.94 11.96 -15.13
C PRO A 57 -13.00 13.38 -14.55
N GLN A 58 -11.99 13.82 -13.79
CA GLN A 58 -11.98 15.14 -13.17
C GLN A 58 -11.88 16.24 -14.23
N ARG A 59 -12.78 17.23 -14.19
CA ARG A 59 -12.87 18.32 -15.18
C ARG A 59 -11.60 19.20 -15.24
N SER A 60 -11.03 19.53 -14.08
CA SER A 60 -9.88 20.43 -13.99
C SER A 60 -8.58 19.72 -14.32
N ARG A 61 -7.82 20.26 -15.28
CA ARG A 61 -6.47 19.80 -15.62
C ARG A 61 -5.54 19.84 -14.39
N VAL A 62 -5.62 20.90 -13.60
CA VAL A 62 -4.82 21.05 -12.36
C VAL A 62 -5.16 19.92 -11.37
N THR A 63 -6.43 19.56 -11.23
CA THR A 63 -6.82 18.43 -10.38
C THR A 63 -6.26 17.10 -10.89
N ARG A 64 -6.30 16.86 -12.21
CA ARG A 64 -5.71 15.64 -12.81
C ARG A 64 -4.20 15.57 -12.60
N VAL A 65 -3.49 16.68 -12.77
CA VAL A 65 -2.04 16.77 -12.48
C VAL A 65 -1.77 16.41 -11.02
N ASN A 66 -2.46 17.04 -10.07
CA ASN A 66 -2.26 16.78 -8.65
C ASN A 66 -2.56 15.31 -8.26
N ILE A 67 -3.57 14.68 -8.89
CA ILE A 67 -3.85 13.25 -8.70
C ILE A 67 -2.66 12.41 -9.16
N LEU A 68 -2.13 12.68 -10.35
CA LEU A 68 -1.01 11.92 -10.91
C LEU A 68 0.30 12.17 -10.16
N ASP A 69 0.48 13.33 -9.53
CA ASP A 69 1.59 13.57 -8.60
C ASP A 69 1.48 12.69 -7.36
N MET A 70 0.27 12.53 -6.80
CA MET A 70 0.07 11.62 -5.67
C MET A 70 0.29 10.16 -6.06
N ILE A 71 -0.16 9.74 -7.25
CA ILE A 71 0.12 8.40 -7.77
C ILE A 71 1.63 8.18 -7.94
N ASN A 72 2.34 9.19 -8.46
CA ASN A 72 3.80 9.14 -8.58
C ASN A 72 4.47 8.96 -7.21
N LEU A 73 4.10 9.74 -6.21
CA LEU A 73 4.66 9.62 -4.86
C LEU A 73 4.44 8.23 -4.24
N ARG A 74 3.28 7.61 -4.51
CA ARG A 74 2.87 6.34 -3.90
C ARG A 74 3.44 5.11 -4.60
N LEU A 75 3.52 5.12 -5.93
CA LEU A 75 3.81 3.91 -6.70
C LEU A 75 5.08 4.00 -7.56
N ILE A 76 5.49 5.19 -7.99
CA ILE A 76 6.46 5.34 -9.09
C ILE A 76 7.78 5.98 -8.65
N ARG A 77 7.76 6.90 -7.68
CA ARG A 77 8.93 7.69 -7.24
C ARG A 77 10.14 6.84 -6.86
N TRP A 78 9.90 5.66 -6.30
CA TRP A 78 10.96 4.74 -5.89
C TRP A 78 11.54 3.92 -7.05
N ASN A 79 11.08 4.17 -8.28
CA ASN A 79 11.50 3.52 -9.52
C ASN A 79 11.32 1.98 -9.46
N PRO A 80 10.07 1.49 -9.36
CA PRO A 80 9.79 0.06 -9.31
C PRO A 80 10.38 -0.68 -10.52
N PRO A 81 10.95 -1.88 -10.32
CA PRO A 81 11.21 -2.81 -11.41
C PRO A 81 9.98 -3.00 -12.31
N ALA A 82 10.21 -3.13 -13.62
CA ALA A 82 9.13 -3.24 -14.60
C ALA A 82 8.16 -4.40 -14.30
N TRP A 83 8.67 -5.52 -13.76
CA TRP A 83 7.84 -6.66 -13.40
C TRP A 83 6.82 -6.32 -12.31
N ILE A 84 7.12 -5.42 -11.38
CA ILE A 84 6.16 -4.98 -10.35
C ILE A 84 5.04 -4.20 -11.00
N LEU A 85 5.37 -3.28 -11.91
CA LEU A 85 4.36 -2.52 -12.64
C LEU A 85 3.50 -3.43 -13.52
N ASN A 86 4.08 -4.42 -14.18
CA ASN A 86 3.34 -5.39 -14.99
C ASN A 86 2.36 -6.19 -14.12
N ASP A 87 2.79 -6.71 -12.98
CA ASP A 87 1.89 -7.42 -12.06
C ASP A 87 0.75 -6.49 -11.56
N LEU A 88 1.05 -5.22 -11.25
CA LEU A 88 0.04 -4.23 -10.87
C LEU A 88 -0.95 -3.93 -12.01
N VAL A 89 -0.50 -3.92 -13.26
CA VAL A 89 -1.36 -3.80 -14.45
C VAL A 89 -2.29 -5.01 -14.55
N ASP A 90 -1.77 -6.22 -14.36
CA ASP A 90 -2.57 -7.44 -14.38
C ASP A 90 -3.63 -7.44 -13.27
N PHE A 91 -3.26 -7.00 -12.06
CA PHE A 91 -4.21 -6.83 -10.95
C PHE A 91 -5.27 -5.76 -11.23
N ALA A 92 -4.91 -4.67 -11.92
CA ALA A 92 -5.87 -3.65 -12.33
C ALA A 92 -6.87 -4.16 -13.38
N ASN A 93 -6.47 -5.16 -14.17
CA ASN A 93 -7.24 -5.76 -15.26
C ASN A 93 -7.98 -7.05 -14.90
N SER A 94 -7.75 -7.62 -13.71
CA SER A 94 -8.30 -8.93 -13.31
C SER A 94 -9.83 -8.98 -13.19
N GLY A 95 -10.51 -7.83 -13.23
CA GLY A 95 -11.96 -7.69 -13.03
C GLY A 95 -12.41 -7.85 -11.57
N GLN A 96 -11.49 -8.23 -10.67
CA GLN A 96 -11.71 -8.34 -9.23
C GLN A 96 -10.97 -7.21 -8.51
N ASN A 97 -11.62 -6.56 -7.56
CA ASN A 97 -11.01 -5.43 -6.86
C ASN A 97 -9.93 -5.89 -5.88
N GLU A 98 -10.09 -7.09 -5.32
CA GLU A 98 -9.31 -7.69 -4.27
C GLU A 98 -7.82 -7.79 -4.64
N SER A 99 -7.51 -8.14 -5.91
CA SER A 99 -6.13 -8.19 -6.40
C SER A 99 -5.45 -6.83 -6.30
N LEU A 100 -6.09 -5.79 -6.83
CA LEU A 100 -5.51 -4.45 -6.81
C LEU A 100 -5.53 -3.86 -5.40
N GLN A 101 -6.59 -4.06 -4.62
CA GLN A 101 -6.70 -3.57 -3.25
C GLN A 101 -5.58 -4.11 -2.34
N SER A 102 -5.40 -5.43 -2.34
CA SER A 102 -4.36 -6.09 -1.54
C SER A 102 -2.94 -5.74 -2.02
N ALA A 103 -2.74 -5.55 -3.32
CA ALA A 103 -1.46 -5.05 -3.84
C ALA A 103 -1.20 -3.58 -3.47
N LEU A 104 -2.22 -2.72 -3.49
CA LEU A 104 -2.07 -1.30 -3.17
C LEU A 104 -1.78 -1.08 -1.69
N ILE A 105 -2.41 -1.81 -0.76
CA ILE A 105 -2.03 -1.69 0.64
C ILE A 105 -0.56 -2.06 0.86
N LEU A 106 -0.07 -3.10 0.17
CA LEU A 106 1.34 -3.50 0.22
C LEU A 106 2.27 -2.40 -0.30
N HIS A 107 2.08 -1.97 -1.55
CA HIS A 107 2.99 -1.02 -2.21
C HIS A 107 2.91 0.38 -1.61
N VAL A 108 1.71 0.87 -1.30
CA VAL A 108 1.55 2.22 -0.76
C VAL A 108 2.07 2.31 0.67
N ALA A 109 1.83 1.31 1.53
CA ALA A 109 2.38 1.31 2.89
C ALA A 109 3.91 1.25 2.88
N ARG A 110 4.52 0.44 2.01
CA ARG A 110 6.00 0.38 1.89
C ARG A 110 6.64 1.71 1.45
N GLN A 111 5.85 2.61 0.86
CA GLN A 111 6.29 3.94 0.43
C GLN A 111 5.79 5.08 1.33
N ASP A 112 5.16 4.76 2.46
CA ASP A 112 4.68 5.72 3.45
C ASP A 112 4.87 5.18 4.88
N ILE A 113 5.91 5.66 5.57
CA ILE A 113 6.32 5.16 6.90
C ILE A 113 5.20 5.32 7.92
N LEU A 114 4.48 6.44 7.88
CA LEU A 114 3.37 6.69 8.78
C LEU A 114 2.25 5.67 8.56
N LEU A 115 1.90 5.37 7.32
CA LEU A 115 0.92 4.34 7.00
C LEU A 115 1.37 2.95 7.46
N TYR A 116 2.60 2.58 7.17
CA TYR A 116 3.16 1.30 7.57
C TYR A 116 3.13 1.14 9.10
N ASP A 117 3.66 2.11 9.83
CA ASP A 117 3.69 2.07 11.30
C ASP A 117 2.29 2.09 11.90
N PHE A 118 1.36 2.87 11.34
CA PHE A 118 -0.01 2.89 11.82
C PHE A 118 -0.68 1.51 11.66
N ILE A 119 -0.47 0.82 10.54
CA ILE A 119 -0.98 -0.53 10.34
C ILE A 119 -0.35 -1.48 11.38
N GLN A 120 0.97 -1.49 11.48
CA GLN A 120 1.70 -2.42 12.35
C GLN A 120 1.44 -2.21 13.84
N GLN A 121 1.31 -0.96 14.28
CA GLN A 121 1.31 -0.60 15.70
C GLN A 121 -0.10 -0.28 16.22
N VAL A 122 -1.07 0.00 15.35
CA VAL A 122 -2.45 0.31 15.75
C VAL A 122 -3.43 -0.73 15.21
N LEU A 123 -3.43 -1.00 13.90
CA LEU A 123 -4.43 -1.88 13.30
C LEU A 123 -4.21 -3.35 13.65
N VAL A 124 -2.97 -3.83 13.57
CA VAL A 124 -2.64 -5.23 13.85
C VAL A 124 -2.93 -5.59 15.31
N PRO A 125 -2.51 -4.81 16.34
CA PRO A 125 -2.86 -5.14 17.73
C PRO A 125 -4.36 -5.12 17.99
N ARG A 126 -5.11 -4.19 17.38
CA ARG A 126 -6.57 -4.12 17.47
C ARG A 126 -7.25 -5.32 16.82
N TRP A 127 -6.75 -5.76 15.66
CA TRP A 127 -7.23 -6.96 14.99
C TRP A 127 -7.03 -8.19 15.88
N GLN A 128 -5.84 -8.34 16.45
CA GLN A 128 -5.49 -9.47 17.33
C GLN A 128 -6.30 -9.47 18.64
N SER A 129 -6.68 -8.30 19.16
CA SER A 129 -7.50 -8.19 20.37
C SER A 129 -9.01 -8.26 20.12
N GLY A 130 -9.44 -8.25 18.84
CA GLY A 130 -10.85 -8.21 18.45
C GLY A 130 -11.52 -6.84 18.62
N ASP A 131 -10.77 -5.76 18.89
CA ASP A 131 -11.29 -4.39 18.83
C ASP A 131 -11.39 -3.93 17.37
N LEU A 132 -12.49 -4.32 16.73
CA LEU A 132 -12.71 -4.07 15.32
C LEU A 132 -13.25 -2.66 15.03
N SER A 133 -13.63 -1.89 16.06
CA SER A 133 -14.20 -0.56 15.87
C SER A 133 -13.10 0.47 15.60
N PHE A 134 -13.30 1.33 14.60
CA PHE A 134 -12.26 2.24 14.15
C PHE A 134 -12.79 3.63 13.81
N GLY A 135 -12.01 4.66 14.14
CA GLY A 135 -12.37 6.06 13.94
C GLY A 135 -11.15 6.97 13.88
N THR A 136 -11.36 8.25 13.57
CA THR A 136 -10.28 9.23 13.38
C THR A 136 -9.50 9.50 14.68
N SER A 137 -10.11 9.30 15.84
CA SER A 137 -9.46 9.48 17.14
C SER A 137 -8.30 8.49 17.36
N ALA A 138 -8.32 7.32 16.72
CA ALA A 138 -7.20 6.38 16.78
C ALA A 138 -5.95 6.93 16.10
N MET A 139 -6.11 7.60 14.95
CA MET A 139 -4.99 8.27 14.28
C MET A 139 -4.48 9.45 15.10
N GLN A 140 -5.38 10.27 15.66
CA GLN A 140 -4.96 11.41 16.48
C GLN A 140 -4.13 10.96 17.69
N ARG A 141 -4.61 9.97 18.45
CA ARG A 141 -3.85 9.40 19.58
C ARG A 141 -2.49 8.85 19.13
N PHE A 142 -2.46 8.13 18.00
CA PHE A 142 -1.22 7.60 17.46
C PHE A 142 -0.21 8.71 17.11
N LEU A 143 -0.67 9.80 16.49
CA LEU A 143 0.19 10.95 16.18
C LEU A 143 0.72 11.60 17.46
N ASP A 144 -0.11 11.74 18.49
CA ASP A 144 0.29 12.32 19.77
C ASP A 144 1.32 11.43 20.49
N GLU A 145 1.13 10.11 20.50
CA GLU A 145 2.08 9.13 21.03
C GLU A 145 3.43 9.16 20.29
N LYS A 146 3.41 9.49 18.99
CA LYS A 146 4.60 9.54 18.14
C LYS A 146 5.37 10.84 18.20
N LEU A 147 4.86 11.91 18.81
CA LEU A 147 5.54 13.22 18.89
C LEU A 147 6.96 13.13 19.45
N ALA A 148 7.19 12.28 20.45
CA ALA A 148 8.51 12.14 21.09
C ALA A 148 9.58 11.54 20.14
N THR A 149 9.17 10.68 19.20
CA THR A 149 10.10 10.04 18.24
C THR A 149 10.01 10.63 16.83
N HIS A 150 8.96 11.41 16.55
CA HIS A 150 8.65 12.07 15.27
C HIS A 150 8.26 13.54 15.51
N PRO A 151 9.22 14.41 15.88
CA PRO A 151 8.94 15.82 16.19
C PRO A 151 8.41 16.61 14.99
N GLU A 152 8.62 16.14 13.75
CA GLU A 152 8.06 16.74 12.53
C GLU A 152 6.53 16.86 12.54
N ILE A 153 5.83 16.02 13.33
CA ILE A 153 4.37 16.05 13.52
C ILE A 153 3.94 17.37 14.20
N GLU A 154 4.79 17.97 15.03
CA GLU A 154 4.50 19.24 15.71
C GLU A 154 4.35 20.40 14.71
N GLY A 155 5.10 20.34 13.59
CA GLY A 155 5.02 21.33 12.52
C GLY A 155 3.73 21.28 11.69
N TRP A 156 2.88 20.27 11.87
CA TRP A 156 1.63 20.14 11.12
C TRP A 156 0.48 20.90 11.78
N SER A 157 -0.28 21.65 10.98
CA SER A 157 -1.50 22.31 11.45
C SER A 157 -2.55 21.30 11.92
N ALA A 158 -3.46 21.73 12.81
CA ALA A 158 -4.60 20.92 13.24
C ALA A 158 -5.44 20.44 12.04
N SER A 159 -5.67 21.31 11.06
CA SER A 159 -6.39 20.97 9.82
C SER A 159 -5.66 19.92 8.98
N THR A 160 -4.32 19.90 8.99
CA THR A 160 -3.52 18.87 8.30
C THR A 160 -3.67 17.53 8.98
N LYS A 161 -3.56 17.47 10.32
CA LYS A 161 -3.74 16.25 11.12
C LYS A 161 -5.16 15.68 10.97
N GLU A 162 -6.16 16.54 10.93
CA GLU A 162 -7.56 16.14 10.72
C GLU A 162 -7.78 15.53 9.33
N ARG A 163 -7.36 16.24 8.26
CA ARG A 163 -7.46 15.74 6.88
C ARG A 163 -6.71 14.43 6.70
N LEU A 164 -5.50 14.35 7.23
CA LEU A 164 -4.67 13.14 7.22
C LEU A 164 -5.44 11.96 7.82
N SER A 165 -6.03 12.15 9.01
CA SER A 165 -6.83 11.12 9.68
C SER A 165 -8.01 10.65 8.83
N GLN A 166 -8.80 11.59 8.28
CA GLN A 166 -9.97 11.26 7.45
C GLN A 166 -9.58 10.54 6.15
N HIS A 167 -8.52 11.00 5.49
CA HIS A 167 -8.05 10.45 4.23
C HIS A 167 -7.37 9.08 4.41
N PHE A 168 -6.67 8.84 5.52
CA PHE A 168 -6.14 7.53 5.87
C PHE A 168 -7.25 6.50 6.00
N LEU A 169 -8.30 6.80 6.77
CA LEU A 169 -9.44 5.87 6.92
C LEU A 169 -10.13 5.58 5.59
N SER A 170 -10.23 6.61 4.75
CA SER A 170 -10.80 6.46 3.41
C SER A 170 -9.92 5.55 2.54
N ALA A 171 -8.59 5.76 2.55
CA ALA A 171 -7.65 4.93 1.82
C ALA A 171 -7.62 3.48 2.31
N LEU A 172 -7.59 3.25 3.63
CA LEU A 172 -7.64 1.91 4.21
C LEU A 172 -8.93 1.17 3.83
N ARG A 173 -10.07 1.87 3.72
CA ARG A 173 -11.31 1.30 3.18
C ARG A 173 -11.16 0.98 1.70
N ASP A 174 -10.67 1.94 0.91
CA ASP A 174 -10.54 1.78 -0.54
C ASP A 174 -9.59 0.61 -0.88
N TYR A 175 -8.61 0.31 -0.02
CA TYR A 175 -7.69 -0.83 -0.13
C TYR A 175 -8.13 -2.09 0.62
N GLY A 176 -9.37 -2.14 1.13
CA GLY A 176 -9.98 -3.37 1.66
C GLY A 176 -9.68 -3.73 3.12
N LEU A 177 -9.00 -2.87 3.89
CA LEU A 177 -8.76 -3.09 5.33
C LEU A 177 -9.88 -2.60 6.24
N LEU A 178 -10.73 -1.71 5.74
CA LEU A 178 -11.88 -1.19 6.49
C LEU A 178 -13.17 -1.37 5.69
N THR A 179 -14.26 -1.63 6.40
CA THR A 179 -15.63 -1.54 5.87
C THR A 179 -16.44 -0.46 6.59
N GLY A 180 -17.62 -0.15 6.06
CA GLY A 180 -18.55 0.82 6.63
C GLY A 180 -18.31 2.28 6.17
N LYS A 181 -19.39 3.08 6.20
CA LYS A 181 -19.35 4.50 5.84
C LYS A 181 -19.23 5.39 7.08
N LEU A 182 -20.19 5.28 8.01
CA LEU A 182 -20.25 6.09 9.24
C LEU A 182 -19.40 5.48 10.36
N THR A 183 -19.61 4.20 10.64
CA THR A 183 -18.81 3.40 11.58
C THR A 183 -17.83 2.55 10.78
N LYS A 184 -16.52 2.81 10.93
CA LYS A 184 -15.49 1.99 10.29
C LYS A 184 -15.23 0.75 11.13
N ARG A 185 -15.13 -0.38 10.45
CA ARG A 185 -14.77 -1.66 11.08
C ARG A 185 -13.59 -2.30 10.35
N LEU A 186 -12.62 -2.78 11.10
CA LEU A 186 -11.53 -3.59 10.58
C LEU A 186 -12.05 -4.91 10.01
N VAL A 187 -11.54 -5.28 8.86
CA VAL A 187 -11.82 -6.55 8.18
C VAL A 187 -10.52 -7.13 7.66
N GLU A 188 -10.38 -8.46 7.70
CA GLU A 188 -9.31 -9.13 6.98
C GLU A 188 -9.57 -8.95 5.48
N PRO A 189 -8.61 -8.40 4.72
CA PRO A 189 -8.76 -8.24 3.29
C PRO A 189 -8.70 -9.61 2.59
N VAL A 190 -9.46 -9.75 1.52
CA VAL A 190 -9.33 -10.91 0.63
C VAL A 190 -8.05 -10.72 -0.20
N VAL A 191 -7.11 -11.64 -0.07
CA VAL A 191 -5.82 -11.61 -0.80
C VAL A 191 -5.76 -12.78 -1.77
N PRO A 192 -5.87 -12.53 -3.09
CA PRO A 192 -5.74 -13.57 -4.10
C PRO A 192 -4.35 -14.19 -4.12
N GLU A 193 -4.26 -15.47 -4.49
CA GLU A 193 -3.00 -16.24 -4.57
C GLU A 193 -1.93 -15.56 -5.42
N VAL A 194 -2.31 -14.92 -6.53
CA VAL A 194 -1.38 -14.17 -7.40
C VAL A 194 -0.69 -13.00 -6.67
N VAL A 195 -1.38 -12.36 -5.70
CA VAL A 195 -0.81 -11.26 -4.91
C VAL A 195 0.11 -11.80 -3.81
N VAL A 196 -0.21 -12.98 -3.25
CA VAL A 196 0.68 -13.69 -2.32
C VAL A 196 1.99 -14.07 -3.02
N GLN A 197 1.90 -14.66 -4.21
CA GLN A 197 3.06 -15.00 -5.04
C GLN A 197 3.89 -13.76 -5.39
N HIS A 198 3.22 -12.65 -5.70
CA HIS A 198 3.86 -11.36 -5.93
C HIS A 198 4.67 -10.89 -4.72
N LEU A 199 4.12 -10.93 -3.50
CA LEU A 199 4.86 -10.55 -2.29
C LEU A 199 6.06 -11.48 -2.04
N ILE A 200 5.91 -12.79 -2.21
CA ILE A 200 7.02 -13.75 -2.07
C ILE A 200 8.16 -13.40 -3.04
N LYS A 201 7.82 -13.18 -4.32
CA LYS A 201 8.80 -12.77 -5.34
C LYS A 201 9.45 -11.44 -4.98
N LEU A 202 8.67 -10.47 -4.52
CA LEU A 202 9.18 -9.17 -4.08
C LEU A 202 10.21 -9.31 -2.97
N LEU A 203 9.89 -10.07 -1.91
CA LEU A 203 10.81 -10.28 -0.77
C LEU A 203 12.08 -11.03 -1.19
N ARG A 204 11.98 -12.01 -2.09
CA ARG A 204 13.15 -12.71 -2.65
C ARG A 204 14.07 -11.78 -3.43
N GLU A 205 13.50 -10.90 -4.24
CA GLU A 205 14.29 -9.92 -5.01
C GLU A 205 14.93 -8.85 -4.10
N GLU A 206 14.35 -8.57 -2.93
CA GLU A 206 14.99 -7.78 -1.86
C GLU A 206 16.11 -8.54 -1.12
N GLY A 207 16.28 -9.83 -1.42
CA GLY A 207 17.30 -10.68 -0.81
C GLY A 207 16.89 -11.28 0.53
N ILE A 208 15.59 -11.30 0.86
CA ILE A 208 15.08 -11.99 2.05
C ILE A 208 15.19 -13.51 1.84
N PRO A 209 15.87 -14.25 2.75
CA PRO A 209 15.97 -15.70 2.65
C PRO A 209 14.60 -16.39 2.72
N ASP A 210 14.42 -17.49 2.00
CA ASP A 210 13.16 -18.26 2.00
C ASP A 210 12.73 -18.70 3.42
N THR A 211 13.69 -18.94 4.32
CA THR A 211 13.44 -19.28 5.74
C THR A 211 12.76 -18.16 6.52
N ASP A 212 12.95 -16.92 6.08
CA ASP A 212 12.54 -15.71 6.80
C ASP A 212 11.28 -15.09 6.17
N ILE A 213 10.94 -15.47 4.93
CA ILE A 213 9.76 -14.98 4.21
C ILE A 213 8.49 -15.14 5.06
N ILE A 214 8.28 -16.31 5.68
CA ILE A 214 7.06 -16.59 6.46
C ILE A 214 6.89 -15.62 7.65
N GLN A 215 7.99 -15.20 8.27
CA GLN A 215 8.00 -14.32 9.44
C GLN A 215 8.05 -12.84 9.07
N HIS A 216 8.13 -12.53 7.77
CA HIS A 216 8.34 -11.18 7.31
C HIS A 216 7.15 -10.26 7.69
N PRO A 217 7.37 -9.04 8.24
CA PRO A 217 6.30 -8.20 8.77
C PRO A 217 5.28 -7.70 7.73
N ASP A 218 5.62 -7.68 6.43
CA ASP A 218 4.70 -7.25 5.36
C ASP A 218 3.41 -8.07 5.29
N TRP A 219 3.40 -9.33 5.75
CA TRP A 219 2.16 -10.12 5.83
C TRP A 219 1.09 -9.46 6.72
N LYS A 220 1.54 -8.75 7.77
CA LYS A 220 0.66 -8.04 8.69
C LYS A 220 -0.03 -6.83 8.05
N LEU A 221 0.42 -6.37 6.87
CA LEU A 221 -0.30 -5.37 6.08
C LEU A 221 -1.68 -5.87 5.64
N TRP A 222 -1.86 -7.19 5.59
CA TRP A 222 -3.15 -7.84 5.36
C TRP A 222 -3.77 -8.39 6.65
N LEU A 223 -3.29 -7.96 7.82
CA LEU A 223 -3.71 -8.44 9.14
C LEU A 223 -3.46 -9.95 9.35
N TRP A 224 -2.62 -10.57 8.53
CA TRP A 224 -2.28 -11.98 8.67
C TRP A 224 -1.29 -12.22 9.80
N ASP A 225 -1.57 -13.24 10.60
CA ASP A 225 -0.60 -13.82 11.52
C ASP A 225 0.26 -14.89 10.82
N GLU A 226 1.29 -15.35 11.51
CA GLU A 226 2.22 -16.33 10.97
C GLU A 226 1.57 -17.68 10.65
N GLY A 227 0.54 -18.08 11.39
CA GLY A 227 -0.20 -19.33 11.14
C GLY A 227 -1.00 -19.27 9.84
N ARG A 228 -1.66 -18.12 9.59
CA ARG A 228 -2.34 -17.81 8.34
C ARG A 228 -1.36 -17.83 7.16
N VAL A 229 -0.20 -17.20 7.31
CA VAL A 229 0.86 -17.17 6.27
C VAL A 229 1.35 -18.57 5.95
N ARG A 230 1.72 -19.37 6.97
CA ARG A 230 2.19 -20.75 6.79
C ARG A 230 1.18 -21.59 6.02
N THR A 231 -0.11 -21.48 6.37
CA THR A 231 -1.19 -22.22 5.70
C THR A 231 -1.26 -21.88 4.21
N VAL A 232 -1.26 -20.58 3.88
CA VAL A 232 -1.35 -20.13 2.49
C VAL A 232 -0.09 -20.50 1.71
N VAL A 233 1.10 -20.19 2.22
CA VAL A 233 2.36 -20.48 1.53
C VAL A 233 2.54 -21.98 1.27
N ASN A 234 2.22 -22.85 2.23
CA ASN A 234 2.32 -24.30 2.04
C ASN A 234 1.34 -24.81 0.97
N SER A 235 0.14 -24.23 0.90
CA SER A 235 -0.84 -24.58 -0.14
C SER A 235 -0.38 -24.19 -1.55
N LEU A 236 0.44 -23.15 -1.68
CA LEU A 236 1.06 -22.80 -2.96
C LEU A 236 2.07 -23.87 -3.38
N VAL A 237 2.94 -24.28 -2.47
CA VAL A 237 3.98 -25.29 -2.74
C VAL A 237 3.36 -26.63 -3.15
N GLY A 238 2.29 -27.05 -2.46
CA GLY A 238 1.58 -28.29 -2.79
C GLY A 238 1.05 -28.33 -4.23
N LYS A 239 0.58 -27.19 -4.76
CA LYS A 239 0.07 -27.08 -6.13
C LYS A 239 1.14 -27.12 -7.22
N PHE A 240 2.42 -26.89 -6.89
CA PHE A 240 3.51 -26.99 -7.86
C PHE A 240 4.05 -28.43 -8.02
N HIS A 241 3.58 -29.38 -7.19
CA HIS A 241 4.00 -30.78 -7.21
C HIS A 241 2.91 -31.75 -7.69
N GLU A 242 1.77 -31.24 -8.14
CA GLU A 242 0.70 -31.97 -8.85
C GLU A 242 0.69 -31.59 -10.34
#